data_AF-A0A9P7GKT2-F1
#
_entry.id   AF-A0A9P7GKT2-F1
#
_cell.length_a   1.000
_cell.length_b   1.000
_cell.length_c   1.000
_cell.angle_alpha   90.00
_cell.angle_beta   90.00
_cell.angle_gamma   90.00
#
_symmetry.space_group_name_H-M   'P 1'
#
loop_
_entity.id
_entity.type
_entity.pdbx_description
1 polymer ?
#
loop_
_entity_poly.entity_id
_entity_poly.type
_entity_poly.pdbx_seq_one_letter_code
_entity_poly.pdbx_strand_id
1 'polypeptide(L)'
;MPPIEIIPRPLSLILVGLLAVGSTAQTWCGKHYSPDLPVVPPGGNFPIPVRFDSPQIALRCSPAIRPYLPEDVASSDTTFASIIIDAPITYSGISNAVPIKLPSTTSTGLEVRVTIDGKTLTRGTVKLNSTKTLLPFSLRNLQPRKTPYDISCTASFSTQTFHATSSLSYLPNPPSTIGSVTKMDMRTGALLARPANGKGGPYTPVFPVHPIPSFGSLTALDLVLDEMQQAGLYLMYDMRGTYQNKTSVTEQVNRIKSRPNLLLWYTADEPDGTTDPLNATSISSNLIKSLDGGDGKGGVGYHPVSLVLNCQDYFFNEYTRGADIVMQDAYTIGNNATFSTVWNTVCTKDFGDCG
;
A
#
# COMPACT_ATOMS: atom_id res chain seq x y z
N MET A 1 -57.30 -7.36 -37.62
CA MET A 1 -58.33 -6.52 -36.96
C MET A 1 -59.44 -7.45 -36.47
N PRO A 2 -60.00 -7.28 -35.27
CA PRO A 2 -59.92 -6.11 -34.39
C PRO A 2 -59.26 -6.38 -33.01
N PRO A 3 -59.00 -5.31 -32.25
CA PRO A 3 -58.24 -5.26 -31.00
C PRO A 3 -59.15 -5.45 -29.78
N ILE A 4 -58.58 -5.81 -28.62
CA ILE A 4 -59.26 -5.66 -27.34
C ILE A 4 -58.93 -4.28 -26.78
N GLU A 5 -60.02 -3.58 -26.46
CA GLU A 5 -60.16 -2.21 -26.03
C GLU A 5 -59.45 -1.90 -24.71
N ILE A 6 -58.84 -0.72 -24.67
CA ILE A 6 -58.49 -0.01 -23.45
C ILE A 6 -59.71 0.86 -23.10
N ILE A 7 -60.36 0.59 -21.96
CA ILE A 7 -61.36 1.49 -21.36
C ILE A 7 -60.68 2.30 -20.22
N PRO A 8 -60.87 3.62 -20.16
CA PRO A 8 -60.06 4.54 -19.34
C PRO A 8 -60.63 4.77 -17.94
N ARG A 9 -59.76 5.14 -16.98
CA ARG A 9 -60.09 5.74 -15.69
C ARG A 9 -58.93 6.64 -15.20
N PRO A 10 -59.22 7.65 -14.36
CA PRO A 10 -59.28 9.07 -14.72
C PRO A 10 -57.96 9.82 -14.48
N LEU A 11 -57.86 11.02 -15.07
CA LEU A 11 -56.80 11.99 -14.79
C LEU A 11 -56.77 12.34 -13.29
N SER A 12 -55.73 11.90 -12.60
CA SER A 12 -55.23 12.58 -11.42
C SER A 12 -54.10 13.52 -11.85
N LEU A 13 -54.32 14.83 -11.69
CA LEU A 13 -53.24 15.81 -11.73
C LEU A 13 -52.27 15.47 -10.58
N ILE A 14 -51.13 14.86 -10.91
CA ILE A 14 -49.97 14.84 -10.03
C ILE A 14 -49.09 16.00 -10.48
N LEU A 15 -49.02 17.00 -9.62
CA LEU A 15 -48.06 18.10 -9.70
C LEU A 15 -46.65 17.49 -9.58
N VAL A 16 -45.98 17.28 -10.71
CA VAL A 16 -44.57 16.89 -10.74
C VAL A 16 -43.76 18.12 -10.32
N GLY A 17 -43.39 18.17 -9.05
CA GLY A 17 -42.25 18.98 -8.64
C GLY A 17 -41.02 18.41 -9.33
N LEU A 18 -40.41 19.17 -10.24
CA LEU A 18 -39.06 18.87 -10.72
C LEU A 18 -38.11 18.96 -9.52
N LEU A 19 -37.92 17.84 -8.83
CA LEU A 19 -36.66 17.59 -8.17
C LEU A 19 -35.66 17.30 -9.31
N ALA A 20 -34.85 18.30 -9.63
CA ALA A 20 -33.63 18.08 -10.39
C ALA A 20 -32.75 17.14 -9.57
N VAL A 21 -32.95 15.84 -9.75
CA VAL A 21 -31.93 14.84 -9.44
C VAL A 21 -30.84 15.12 -10.48
N GLY A 22 -29.89 15.99 -10.12
CA GLY A 22 -28.70 16.15 -10.94
C GLY A 22 -28.12 14.76 -11.15
N SER A 23 -28.01 14.31 -12.40
CA SER A 23 -27.06 13.25 -12.71
C SER A 23 -25.74 13.73 -12.14
N THR A 24 -25.21 13.03 -11.14
CA THR A 24 -23.84 13.24 -10.74
C THR A 24 -23.03 12.87 -11.96
N ALA A 25 -22.57 13.88 -12.68
CA ALA A 25 -21.72 13.69 -13.82
C ALA A 25 -20.57 12.78 -13.39
N GLN A 26 -20.42 11.64 -14.04
CA GLN A 26 -19.38 10.70 -13.67
C GLN A 26 -18.03 11.38 -13.87
N THR A 27 -17.22 11.33 -12.82
CA THR A 27 -15.88 11.89 -12.78
C THR A 27 -14.87 10.78 -12.53
N TRP A 28 -13.67 10.97 -13.05
CA TRP A 28 -12.50 10.17 -12.73
C TRP A 28 -11.34 11.07 -12.37
N CYS A 29 -10.72 10.86 -11.22
CA CYS A 29 -9.73 11.81 -10.67
C CYS A 29 -10.27 13.25 -10.56
N GLY A 30 -11.59 13.40 -10.33
CA GLY A 30 -12.30 14.68 -10.32
C GLY A 30 -12.61 15.30 -11.69
N LYS A 31 -12.18 14.70 -12.80
CA LYS A 31 -12.37 15.17 -14.18
C LYS A 31 -13.62 14.54 -14.80
N HIS A 32 -14.39 15.31 -15.56
CA HIS A 32 -15.60 14.81 -16.22
C HIS A 32 -15.32 13.98 -17.49
N TYR A 33 -16.17 12.99 -17.77
CA TYR A 33 -16.06 12.14 -18.96
C TYR A 33 -16.53 12.81 -20.25
N SER A 34 -17.58 13.62 -20.20
CA SER A 34 -18.20 14.21 -21.39
C SER A 34 -17.73 15.65 -21.63
N PRO A 35 -17.44 16.04 -22.89
CA PRO A 35 -17.16 17.42 -23.25
C PRO A 35 -18.35 18.38 -23.08
N ASP A 36 -19.56 17.85 -22.95
CA ASP A 36 -20.77 18.66 -22.69
C ASP A 36 -20.85 19.15 -21.24
N LEU A 37 -19.96 18.66 -20.37
CA LEU A 37 -19.85 19.06 -18.98
C LEU A 37 -18.75 20.13 -18.80
N PRO A 38 -18.79 20.91 -17.70
CA PRO A 38 -17.74 21.88 -17.42
C PRO A 38 -16.36 21.21 -17.34
N VAL A 39 -15.31 21.92 -17.77
CA VAL A 39 -13.94 21.48 -17.51
C VAL A 39 -13.66 21.61 -16.02
N VAL A 40 -13.29 20.51 -15.38
CA VAL A 40 -12.65 20.50 -14.06
C VAL A 40 -11.18 20.19 -14.31
N PRO A 41 -10.26 21.17 -14.12
CA PRO A 41 -8.84 20.91 -14.31
C PRO A 41 -8.43 19.69 -13.49
N PRO A 42 -7.85 18.64 -14.11
CA PRO A 42 -7.48 17.45 -13.37
C PRO A 42 -6.46 17.84 -12.31
N GLY A 43 -6.79 17.51 -11.06
CA GLY A 43 -5.85 17.58 -9.96
C GLY A 43 -4.78 16.50 -10.11
N GLY A 44 -3.94 16.40 -9.08
CA GLY A 44 -3.04 15.26 -8.97
C GLY A 44 -1.84 15.26 -9.89
N ASN A 45 -1.27 16.42 -10.21
CA ASN A 45 0.14 16.43 -10.59
C ASN A 45 0.97 16.49 -9.30
N PHE A 46 2.00 15.65 -9.19
CA PHE A 46 2.95 15.81 -8.09
C PHE A 46 3.59 17.20 -8.15
N PRO A 47 3.70 17.92 -7.01
CA PRO A 47 4.34 19.21 -7.00
C PRO A 47 5.81 19.07 -7.41
N ILE A 48 6.31 20.02 -8.21
CA ILE A 48 7.74 20.10 -8.51
C ILE A 48 8.48 20.36 -7.19
N PRO A 49 9.44 19.52 -6.79
CA PRO A 49 10.20 19.73 -5.57
C PRO A 49 10.90 21.11 -5.59
N VAL A 50 10.81 21.83 -4.46
CA VAL A 50 11.56 23.08 -4.25
C VAL A 50 13.06 22.81 -4.45
N ARG A 51 13.78 23.73 -5.08
CA ARG A 51 15.25 23.65 -5.20
C ARG A 51 15.93 24.54 -4.16
N PHE A 52 17.08 24.09 -3.67
CA PHE A 52 17.90 24.81 -2.71
C PHE A 52 19.27 25.12 -3.31
N ASP A 53 19.84 26.28 -2.97
CA ASP A 53 21.20 26.67 -3.37
C ASP A 53 22.28 26.07 -2.45
N SER A 54 21.87 25.45 -1.34
CA SER A 54 22.75 24.84 -0.34
C SER A 54 22.39 23.38 -0.10
N PRO A 55 23.38 22.52 0.24
CA PRO A 55 23.14 21.09 0.42
C PRO A 55 22.21 20.84 1.61
N GLN A 56 21.26 19.93 1.39
CA GLN A 56 20.40 19.36 2.42
C GLN A 56 20.77 17.90 2.65
N ILE A 57 20.52 17.39 3.85
CA ILE A 57 20.55 15.96 4.16
C ILE A 57 19.12 15.49 4.44
N ALA A 58 18.73 14.34 3.89
CA ALA A 58 17.44 13.72 4.18
C ALA A 58 17.63 12.39 4.90
N LEU A 59 17.81 12.44 6.22
CA LEU A 59 17.95 11.22 7.02
C LEU A 59 16.66 10.39 6.97
N ARG A 60 16.77 9.10 6.66
CA ARG A 60 15.65 8.17 6.76
C ARG A 60 16.12 6.90 7.43
N CYS A 61 15.21 6.24 8.12
CA CYS A 61 15.47 4.92 8.66
C CYS A 61 14.24 4.02 8.58
N SER A 62 14.47 2.73 8.39
CA SER A 62 13.42 1.71 8.35
C SER A 62 13.99 0.34 8.70
N PRO A 63 13.23 -0.55 9.35
CA PRO A 63 13.68 -1.93 9.52
C PRO A 63 13.87 -2.62 8.16
N ALA A 64 14.87 -3.50 8.06
CA ALA A 64 15.16 -4.23 6.84
C ALA A 64 14.05 -5.21 6.44
N ILE A 65 13.39 -5.81 7.44
CA ILE A 65 12.31 -6.79 7.25
C ILE A 65 11.05 -6.30 7.95
N ARG A 66 9.89 -6.52 7.32
CA ARG A 66 8.57 -6.20 7.88
C ARG A 66 7.55 -7.32 7.56
N PRO A 67 6.97 -8.02 8.55
CA PRO A 67 7.30 -8.03 9.98
C PRO A 67 8.45 -9.00 10.32
N TYR A 68 9.09 -8.76 11.47
CA TYR A 68 9.86 -9.80 12.16
C TYR A 68 8.93 -10.74 12.94
N LEU A 69 9.37 -11.98 13.14
CA LEU A 69 8.72 -13.04 13.91
C LEU A 69 9.69 -13.64 14.93
N PRO A 70 9.22 -14.33 15.99
CA PRO A 70 10.08 -14.88 17.04
C PRO A 70 11.17 -15.83 16.53
N GLU A 71 10.89 -16.55 15.45
CA GLU A 71 11.86 -17.42 14.77
C GLU A 71 13.06 -16.68 14.18
N ASP A 72 12.94 -15.39 13.87
CA ASP A 72 14.02 -14.58 13.30
C ASP A 72 15.13 -14.30 14.30
N VAL A 73 14.87 -14.47 15.61
CA VAL A 73 15.89 -14.37 16.68
C VAL A 73 17.03 -15.35 16.46
N ALA A 74 16.75 -16.48 15.80
CA ALA A 74 17.71 -17.55 15.52
C ALA A 74 18.37 -17.42 14.14
N SER A 75 18.14 -16.32 13.39
CA SER A 75 18.75 -16.13 12.07
C SER A 75 20.29 -16.17 12.16
N SER A 76 20.91 -16.94 11.25
CA SER A 76 22.36 -16.98 11.09
C SER A 76 22.91 -15.80 10.29
N ASP A 77 22.05 -15.09 9.54
CA ASP A 77 22.40 -13.85 8.86
C ASP A 77 22.37 -12.69 9.85
N THR A 78 23.55 -12.23 10.26
CA THR A 78 23.74 -11.13 11.21
C THR A 78 23.20 -9.80 10.71
N THR A 79 22.90 -9.69 9.41
CA THR A 79 22.34 -8.49 8.79
C THR A 79 20.83 -8.58 8.58
N PHE A 80 20.20 -9.73 8.86
CA PHE A 80 18.76 -9.94 8.68
C PHE A 80 17.94 -8.98 9.52
N ALA A 81 18.23 -8.90 10.82
CA ALA A 81 17.68 -7.91 11.72
C ALA A 81 18.54 -6.64 11.70
N SER A 82 18.23 -5.72 10.79
CA SER A 82 18.93 -4.44 10.66
C SER A 82 17.96 -3.27 10.54
N ILE A 83 18.47 -2.09 10.87
CA ILE A 83 17.88 -0.82 10.45
C ILE A 83 18.62 -0.34 9.21
N ILE A 84 17.90 -0.10 8.14
CA ILE A 84 18.39 0.57 6.93
C ILE A 84 18.46 2.05 7.23
N ILE A 85 19.61 2.68 6.99
CA ILE A 85 19.82 4.12 7.09
C ILE A 85 20.14 4.69 5.72
N ASP A 86 19.35 5.69 5.32
CA ASP A 86 19.64 6.54 4.18
C ASP A 86 20.03 7.93 4.67
N ALA A 87 21.11 8.48 4.10
CA ALA A 87 21.60 9.82 4.37
C ALA A 87 22.04 10.54 3.07
N PRO A 88 21.17 10.61 2.04
CA PRO A 88 21.48 11.32 0.80
C PRO A 88 21.69 12.81 1.05
N ILE A 89 22.63 13.38 0.28
CA ILE A 89 22.77 14.83 0.14
C ILE A 89 21.97 15.26 -1.10
N THR A 90 21.12 16.25 -0.94
CA THR A 90 20.19 16.70 -1.98
C THR A 90 20.13 18.22 -2.07
N TYR A 91 19.79 18.73 -3.24
CA TYR A 91 19.47 20.13 -3.50
C TYR A 91 17.98 20.31 -3.86
N SER A 92 17.19 19.26 -3.66
CA SER A 92 15.74 19.25 -3.90
C SER A 92 14.97 18.90 -2.63
N GLY A 93 13.83 19.55 -2.45
CA GLY A 93 12.89 19.36 -1.37
C GLY A 93 12.24 17.99 -1.42
N ILE A 94 12.86 17.04 -0.73
CA ILE A 94 12.30 15.71 -0.48
C ILE A 94 11.92 15.59 0.99
N SER A 95 11.08 14.60 1.31
CA SER A 95 10.68 14.34 2.70
C SER A 95 11.89 14.22 3.62
N ASN A 96 11.82 14.96 4.74
CA ASN A 96 12.83 15.08 5.78
C ASN A 96 14.17 15.73 5.38
N ALA A 97 14.24 16.43 4.25
CA ALA A 97 15.43 17.19 3.86
C ALA A 97 15.62 18.44 4.74
N VAL A 98 16.79 18.58 5.34
CA VAL A 98 17.16 19.73 6.20
C VAL A 98 18.58 20.22 5.93
N PRO A 99 18.93 21.48 6.22
CA PRO A 99 20.24 22.03 5.86
C PRO A 99 21.40 21.34 6.56
N ILE A 100 22.48 21.05 5.83
CA ILE A 100 23.73 20.51 6.37
C ILE A 100 24.93 21.40 5.97
N LYS A 101 25.81 21.66 6.92
CA LYS A 101 27.07 22.38 6.70
C LYS A 101 28.18 21.37 6.50
N LEU A 102 28.66 21.27 5.26
CA LEU A 102 29.76 20.37 4.91
C LEU A 102 31.11 21.09 5.11
N PRO A 103 32.00 20.61 5.99
CA PRO A 103 33.32 21.21 6.17
C PRO A 103 34.22 20.96 4.94
N SER A 104 35.22 21.82 4.75
CA SER A 104 36.20 21.75 3.65
C SER A 104 37.23 20.62 3.79
N THR A 105 37.23 19.89 4.91
CA THR A 105 38.14 18.77 5.19
C THR A 105 37.36 17.51 5.56
N THR A 106 37.99 16.37 5.34
CA THR A 106 37.46 14.99 5.40
C THR A 106 36.73 14.71 6.71
N SER A 107 35.43 14.98 6.79
CA SER A 107 34.63 14.52 7.92
C SER A 107 34.41 13.01 7.81
N THR A 108 34.77 12.31 8.88
CA THR A 108 34.28 10.98 9.24
C THR A 108 32.75 10.98 9.25
N GLY A 109 32.12 9.86 8.90
CA GLY A 109 30.67 9.76 8.65
C GLY A 109 29.76 10.20 9.80
N LEU A 110 28.45 10.12 9.55
CA LEU A 110 27.38 10.37 10.51
C LEU A 110 27.41 9.33 11.62
N GLU A 111 27.50 9.76 12.87
CA GLU A 111 27.28 8.87 14.01
C GLU A 111 25.77 8.70 14.22
N VAL A 112 25.25 7.52 13.92
CA VAL A 112 23.83 7.23 13.98
C VAL A 112 23.52 6.38 15.22
N ARG A 113 22.51 6.82 15.98
CA ARG A 113 21.93 6.06 17.10
C ARG A 113 20.45 5.83 16.82
N VAL A 114 20.02 4.58 16.85
CA VAL A 114 18.61 4.20 16.77
C VAL A 114 18.12 3.82 18.16
N THR A 115 16.97 4.33 18.55
CA THR A 115 16.35 4.08 19.86
C THR A 115 14.92 3.58 19.72
N ILE A 116 14.52 2.75 20.67
CA ILE A 116 13.19 2.17 20.84
C ILE A 116 12.81 2.33 22.32
N ASP A 117 11.65 2.90 22.63
CA ASP A 117 11.22 3.18 24.01
C ASP A 117 12.31 3.88 24.86
N GLY A 118 13.06 4.82 24.26
CA GLY A 118 14.17 5.55 24.89
C GLY A 118 15.47 4.76 25.09
N LYS A 119 15.50 3.46 24.76
CA LYS A 119 16.69 2.60 24.85
C LYS A 119 17.40 2.50 23.50
N THR A 120 18.73 2.40 23.51
CA THR A 120 19.49 2.21 22.26
C THR A 120 19.22 0.81 21.71
N LEU A 121 18.70 0.75 20.47
CA LEU A 121 18.51 -0.47 19.70
C LEU A 121 19.80 -0.85 18.96
N THR A 122 20.41 0.12 18.28
CA THR A 122 21.69 -0.03 17.57
C THR A 122 22.37 1.32 17.36
N ARG A 123 23.66 1.30 17.02
CA ARG A 123 24.44 2.48 16.65
C ARG A 123 25.52 2.13 15.62
N GLY A 124 25.94 3.10 14.84
CA GLY A 124 27.09 2.96 13.95
C GLY A 124 27.34 4.18 13.10
N THR A 125 28.48 4.19 12.42
CA THR A 125 28.88 5.26 11.52
C THR A 125 28.31 5.03 10.12
N VAL A 126 27.62 6.02 9.57
CA VAL A 126 27.01 6.00 8.22
C VAL A 126 27.70 7.03 7.33
N LYS A 127 28.05 6.68 6.10
CA LYS A 127 28.68 7.62 5.18
C LYS A 127 27.70 8.72 4.77
N LEU A 128 28.18 9.96 4.65
CA LEU A 128 27.40 11.02 4.01
C LEU A 128 27.11 10.66 2.55
N ASN A 129 25.97 11.12 2.04
CA ASN A 129 25.52 10.86 0.68
C ASN A 129 25.46 9.37 0.33
N SER A 130 24.97 8.55 1.27
CA SER A 130 24.82 7.11 1.09
C SER A 130 23.38 6.67 1.29
N THR A 131 23.06 5.52 0.71
CA THR A 131 21.78 4.83 0.90
C THR A 131 22.04 3.38 1.30
N LYS A 132 21.04 2.74 1.89
CA LYS A 132 21.02 1.33 2.26
C LYS A 132 22.13 0.90 3.23
N THR A 133 22.63 1.80 4.08
CA THR A 133 23.59 1.41 5.12
C THR A 133 22.88 0.62 6.20
N LEU A 134 23.34 -0.60 6.50
CA LEU A 134 22.70 -1.47 7.49
C LEU A 134 23.34 -1.28 8.86
N LEU A 135 22.50 -1.06 9.87
CA LEU A 135 22.88 -1.13 11.28
C LEU A 135 22.19 -2.35 11.93
N PRO A 136 22.92 -3.46 12.13
CA PRO A 136 22.38 -4.67 12.76
C PRO A 136 21.91 -4.42 14.20
N PHE A 137 20.90 -5.17 14.62
CA PHE A 137 20.43 -5.19 16.01
C PHE A 137 19.96 -6.59 16.42
N SER A 138 19.70 -6.79 17.71
CA SER A 138 19.19 -8.06 18.24
C SER A 138 17.72 -7.95 18.64
N LEU A 139 16.91 -8.88 18.14
CA LEU A 139 15.50 -9.04 18.54
C LEU A 139 15.32 -9.60 19.96
N ARG A 140 16.37 -10.17 20.57
CA ARG A 140 16.29 -10.88 21.87
C ARG A 140 15.77 -10.03 23.03
N ASN A 141 15.98 -8.72 22.96
CA ASN A 141 15.59 -7.78 24.01
C ASN A 141 14.23 -7.10 23.72
N LEU A 142 13.58 -7.46 22.61
CA LEU A 142 12.23 -7.00 22.27
C LEU A 142 11.24 -8.12 22.54
N GLN A 143 9.99 -7.74 22.81
CA GLN A 143 8.89 -8.69 23.03
C GLN A 143 7.96 -8.68 21.82
N PRO A 144 7.57 -9.83 21.28
CA PRO A 144 6.59 -9.87 20.19
C PRO A 144 5.28 -9.23 20.62
N ARG A 145 4.72 -8.33 19.80
CA ARG A 145 3.45 -7.64 20.09
C ARG A 145 2.75 -7.20 18.80
N LYS A 146 1.42 -7.04 18.88
CA LYS A 146 0.60 -6.64 17.73
C LYS A 146 0.82 -5.19 17.30
N THR A 147 1.00 -4.30 18.28
CA THR A 147 1.26 -2.88 18.03
C THR A 147 2.74 -2.67 17.73
N PRO A 148 3.10 -2.02 16.61
CA PRO A 148 4.50 -1.76 16.29
C PRO A 148 5.25 -1.00 17.38
N TYR A 149 6.57 -1.09 17.36
CA TYR A 149 7.43 -0.22 18.11
C TYR A 149 7.72 1.06 17.35
N ASP A 150 7.66 2.20 18.02
CA ASP A 150 8.17 3.46 17.47
C ASP A 150 9.69 3.47 17.59
N ILE A 151 10.36 3.75 16.47
CA ILE A 151 11.81 3.90 16.45
C ILE A 151 12.19 5.33 16.06
N SER A 152 13.19 5.85 16.77
CA SER A 152 13.77 7.17 16.55
C SER A 152 15.23 7.03 16.16
N CYS A 153 15.61 7.67 15.07
CA CYS A 153 16.96 7.66 14.51
C CYS A 153 17.54 9.05 14.64
N THR A 154 18.69 9.15 15.31
CA THR A 154 19.42 10.40 15.49
C THR A 154 20.78 10.26 14.84
N ALA A 155 21.09 11.13 13.88
CA ALA A 155 22.39 11.19 13.24
C ALA A 155 23.12 12.47 13.67
N SER A 156 24.33 12.34 14.19
CA SER A 156 25.17 13.47 14.58
C SER A 156 26.30 13.68 13.58
N PHE A 157 26.49 14.94 13.19
CA PHE A 157 27.52 15.37 12.25
C PHE A 157 28.17 16.66 12.74
N SER A 158 29.42 16.59 13.19
CA SER A 158 30.05 17.74 13.85
C SER A 158 29.15 18.26 14.98
N THR A 159 28.71 19.52 14.93
CA THR A 159 27.76 20.13 15.88
C THR A 159 26.29 20.00 15.48
N GLN A 160 25.98 19.43 14.31
CA GLN A 160 24.62 19.27 13.82
C GLN A 160 24.04 17.92 14.19
N THR A 161 22.72 17.89 14.38
CA THR A 161 21.97 16.67 14.65
C THR A 161 20.75 16.60 13.74
N PHE A 162 20.47 15.42 13.22
CA PHE A 162 19.37 15.13 12.31
C PHE A 162 18.51 14.01 12.88
N HIS A 163 17.21 14.06 12.62
CA HIS A 163 16.23 13.16 13.21
C HIS A 163 15.37 12.51 12.13
N ALA A 164 15.05 11.24 12.31
CA ALA A 164 14.04 10.52 11.54
C ALA A 164 13.28 9.57 12.47
N THR A 165 12.04 9.25 12.13
CA THR A 165 11.22 8.28 12.85
C THR A 165 10.73 7.20 11.89
N SER A 166 10.42 6.04 12.45
CA SER A 166 9.84 4.91 11.71
C SER A 166 9.15 3.96 12.70
N SER A 167 8.65 2.84 12.21
CA SER A 167 8.08 1.79 13.05
C SER A 167 8.72 0.43 12.80
N LEU A 168 8.87 -0.36 13.85
CA LEU A 168 9.38 -1.72 13.83
C LEU A 168 8.28 -2.70 14.22
N SER A 169 7.91 -3.56 13.29
CA SER A 169 6.89 -4.59 13.51
C SER A 169 7.54 -5.92 13.88
N TYR A 170 7.30 -6.37 15.10
CA TYR A 170 7.75 -7.66 15.62
C TYR A 170 6.52 -8.39 16.16
N LEU A 171 5.88 -9.18 15.31
CA LEU A 171 4.61 -9.83 15.61
C LEU A 171 4.83 -11.12 16.41
N PRO A 172 3.83 -11.57 17.20
CA PRO A 172 3.82 -12.91 17.78
C PRO A 172 3.90 -14.02 16.71
N ASN A 173 4.08 -15.27 17.15
CA ASN A 173 3.91 -16.40 16.24
C ASN A 173 2.47 -16.42 15.68
N PRO A 174 2.30 -16.73 14.38
CA PRO A 174 0.97 -16.85 13.79
C PRO A 174 0.16 -17.93 14.52
N PRO A 175 -1.12 -17.67 14.87
CA PRO A 175 -2.00 -18.69 15.41
C PRO A 175 -2.34 -19.72 14.31
N SER A 176 -2.89 -20.88 14.69
CA SER A 176 -3.23 -21.96 13.74
C SER A 176 -4.26 -21.59 12.68
N THR A 177 -4.96 -20.47 12.84
CA THR A 177 -5.90 -19.93 11.85
C THR A 177 -5.23 -19.12 10.74
N ILE A 178 -3.92 -18.87 10.85
CA ILE A 178 -3.09 -18.18 9.85
C ILE A 178 -2.18 -19.20 9.19
N GLY A 179 -2.33 -19.38 7.87
CA GLY A 179 -1.63 -20.43 7.12
C GLY A 179 -0.20 -20.09 6.72
N SER A 180 0.09 -18.80 6.60
CA SER A 180 1.37 -18.26 6.12
C SER A 180 1.64 -16.88 6.69
N VAL A 181 2.87 -16.39 6.49
CA VAL A 181 3.25 -15.00 6.78
C VAL A 181 4.10 -14.53 5.62
N THR A 182 3.87 -13.31 5.17
CA THR A 182 4.67 -12.65 4.13
C THR A 182 5.56 -11.60 4.75
N LYS A 183 6.85 -11.64 4.42
CA LYS A 183 7.82 -10.62 4.83
C LYS A 183 8.11 -9.71 3.65
N MET A 184 8.13 -8.40 3.87
CA MET A 184 8.70 -7.44 2.93
C MET A 184 10.17 -7.22 3.28
N ASP A 185 11.05 -7.43 2.31
CA ASP A 185 12.47 -7.08 2.41
C ASP A 185 12.70 -5.68 1.83
N MET A 186 12.83 -4.70 2.71
CA MET A 186 13.00 -3.29 2.34
C MET A 186 14.37 -3.00 1.71
N ARG A 187 15.32 -3.94 1.76
CA ARG A 187 16.65 -3.80 1.13
C ARG A 187 16.53 -3.96 -0.38
N THR A 188 15.69 -4.89 -0.81
CA THR A 188 15.54 -5.34 -2.20
C THR A 188 14.20 -4.95 -2.82
N GLY A 189 13.17 -4.71 -2.00
CA GLY A 189 11.79 -4.56 -2.43
C GLY A 189 11.04 -5.89 -2.61
N ALA A 190 11.66 -7.03 -2.31
CA ALA A 190 11.06 -8.34 -2.52
C ALA A 190 10.01 -8.69 -1.46
N LEU A 191 8.98 -9.42 -1.87
CA LEU A 191 8.14 -10.20 -0.95
C LEU A 191 8.78 -11.56 -0.74
N LEU A 192 8.90 -11.95 0.52
CA LEU A 192 9.43 -13.24 0.93
C LEU A 192 8.32 -14.09 1.54
N ALA A 193 8.22 -15.34 1.10
CA ALA A 193 7.32 -16.33 1.67
C ALA A 193 8.00 -17.69 1.75
N ARG A 194 7.44 -18.57 2.58
CA ARG A 194 7.78 -20.00 2.59
C ARG A 194 7.15 -20.71 1.39
N PRO A 195 7.57 -21.93 1.03
CA PRO A 195 6.90 -22.72 0.00
C PRO A 195 5.37 -22.77 0.20
N ALA A 196 4.62 -22.49 -0.88
CA ALA A 196 3.16 -22.39 -0.89
C ALA A 196 2.41 -23.68 -0.47
N ASN A 197 3.12 -24.80 -0.34
CA ASN A 197 2.56 -26.11 -0.02
C ASN A 197 2.20 -26.33 1.47
N GLY A 198 2.46 -25.34 2.34
CA GLY A 198 2.15 -25.41 3.77
C GLY A 198 3.04 -26.35 4.59
N LYS A 199 4.10 -26.92 4.01
CA LYS A 199 5.03 -27.83 4.70
C LYS A 199 6.19 -27.11 5.39
N GLY A 200 6.18 -25.78 5.41
CA GLY A 200 7.28 -24.96 5.88
C GLY A 200 8.45 -24.89 4.89
N GLY A 201 9.60 -24.44 5.36
CA GLY A 201 10.80 -24.20 4.54
C GLY A 201 11.36 -22.79 4.75
N PRO A 202 12.48 -22.45 4.08
CA PRO A 202 13.07 -21.12 4.16
C PRO A 202 12.18 -20.07 3.49
N TYR A 203 12.34 -18.81 3.91
CA TYR A 203 11.80 -17.67 3.19
C TYR A 203 12.63 -17.41 1.93
N THR A 204 11.96 -17.28 0.79
CA THR A 204 12.59 -16.91 -0.49
C THR A 204 11.80 -15.79 -1.17
N PRO A 205 12.42 -14.98 -2.05
CA PRO A 205 11.69 -14.07 -2.92
C PRO A 205 10.66 -14.82 -3.77
N VAL A 206 9.45 -14.27 -3.86
CA VAL A 206 8.33 -14.87 -4.60
C VAL A 206 7.59 -13.81 -5.41
N PHE A 207 6.86 -14.25 -6.43
CA PHE A 207 6.03 -13.40 -7.27
C PHE A 207 4.54 -13.73 -7.06
N PRO A 208 3.67 -12.72 -6.89
CA PRO A 208 2.22 -12.93 -6.74
C PRO A 208 1.56 -13.32 -8.06
N VAL A 209 0.54 -14.17 -7.98
CA VAL A 209 -0.47 -14.38 -9.03
C VAL A 209 -1.79 -13.82 -8.52
N HIS A 210 -2.43 -13.00 -9.35
CA HIS A 210 -3.63 -12.24 -9.01
C HIS A 210 -4.82 -12.73 -9.85
N PRO A 211 -5.54 -13.76 -9.40
CA PRO A 211 -6.78 -14.17 -10.06
C PRO A 211 -7.87 -13.14 -9.78
N ILE A 212 -8.44 -12.55 -10.84
CA ILE A 212 -9.38 -11.43 -10.74
C ILE A 212 -10.84 -11.96 -10.72
N PRO A 213 -11.69 -11.51 -9.78
CA PRO A 213 -13.11 -11.86 -9.73
C PRO A 213 -13.92 -11.29 -10.92
N SER A 214 -15.15 -11.74 -11.18
CA SER A 214 -15.94 -12.69 -10.38
C SER A 214 -15.64 -14.15 -10.69
N PHE A 215 -15.78 -14.99 -9.66
CA PHE A 215 -15.80 -16.43 -9.82
C PHE A 215 -17.28 -16.87 -9.84
N GLY A 216 -17.63 -17.82 -10.71
CA GLY A 216 -19.02 -18.26 -10.87
C GLY A 216 -19.66 -18.84 -9.59
N SER A 217 -18.84 -19.26 -8.61
CA SER A 217 -19.27 -19.68 -7.28
C SER A 217 -18.06 -19.74 -6.31
N LEU A 218 -18.33 -19.92 -5.02
CA LEU A 218 -17.28 -20.19 -4.03
C LEU A 218 -16.54 -21.50 -4.29
N THR A 219 -17.22 -22.52 -4.84
CA THR A 219 -16.59 -23.77 -5.25
C THR A 219 -15.59 -23.55 -6.38
N ALA A 220 -15.93 -22.73 -7.38
CA ALA A 220 -15.01 -22.40 -8.46
C ALA A 220 -13.79 -21.63 -7.94
N LEU A 221 -13.99 -20.69 -7.02
CA LEU A 221 -12.90 -20.01 -6.33
C LEU A 221 -12.00 -21.03 -5.61
N ASP A 222 -12.57 -21.88 -4.75
CA ASP A 222 -11.79 -22.84 -3.96
C ASP A 222 -10.95 -23.78 -4.85
N LEU A 223 -11.51 -24.26 -5.97
CA LEU A 223 -10.77 -25.07 -6.96
C LEU A 223 -9.58 -24.33 -7.56
N VAL A 224 -9.75 -23.07 -7.99
CA VAL A 224 -8.65 -22.26 -8.52
C VAL A 224 -7.56 -22.08 -7.47
N LEU A 225 -7.94 -21.77 -6.23
CA LEU A 225 -6.97 -21.56 -5.16
C LEU A 225 -6.25 -22.85 -4.75
N ASP A 226 -6.92 -24.00 -4.82
CA ASP A 226 -6.31 -25.32 -4.57
C ASP A 226 -5.30 -25.67 -5.66
N GLU A 227 -5.63 -25.45 -6.93
CA GLU A 227 -4.72 -25.68 -8.05
C GLU A 227 -3.51 -24.72 -8.00
N MET A 228 -3.72 -23.44 -7.66
CA MET A 228 -2.63 -22.50 -7.42
C MET A 228 -1.69 -23.01 -6.33
N GLN A 229 -2.23 -23.51 -5.21
CA GLN A 229 -1.43 -24.06 -4.12
C GLN A 229 -0.64 -25.29 -4.56
N GLN A 230 -1.26 -26.21 -5.29
CA GLN A 230 -0.61 -27.41 -5.82
C GLN A 230 0.52 -27.07 -6.80
N ALA A 231 0.32 -26.03 -7.63
CA ALA A 231 1.31 -25.53 -8.58
C ALA A 231 2.43 -24.70 -7.91
N GLY A 232 2.36 -24.43 -6.61
CA GLY A 232 3.35 -23.61 -5.90
C GLY A 232 3.22 -22.10 -6.18
N LEU A 233 2.03 -21.64 -6.59
CA LEU A 233 1.74 -20.25 -6.90
C LEU A 233 1.22 -19.50 -5.67
N TYR A 234 1.65 -18.24 -5.55
CA TYR A 234 1.35 -17.37 -4.43
C TYR A 234 0.19 -16.44 -4.74
N LEU A 235 -0.80 -16.37 -3.85
CA LEU A 235 -2.06 -15.68 -4.06
C LEU A 235 -1.99 -14.22 -3.59
N MET A 236 -2.27 -13.30 -4.52
CA MET A 236 -2.81 -11.97 -4.20
C MET A 236 -4.34 -12.07 -4.18
N TYR A 237 -4.95 -12.00 -3.00
CA TYR A 237 -6.40 -12.18 -2.87
C TYR A 237 -7.16 -10.86 -3.06
N ASP A 238 -8.03 -10.82 -4.06
CA ASP A 238 -8.74 -9.64 -4.53
C ASP A 238 -10.08 -9.40 -3.81
N MET A 239 -10.26 -8.20 -3.25
CA MET A 239 -11.50 -7.73 -2.62
C MET A 239 -12.08 -6.48 -3.31
N ARG A 240 -11.62 -6.12 -4.52
CA ARG A 240 -11.89 -4.82 -5.18
C ARG A 240 -13.36 -4.43 -5.22
N GLY A 241 -14.24 -5.39 -5.48
CA GLY A 241 -15.68 -5.13 -5.61
C GLY A 241 -16.41 -4.84 -4.30
N THR A 242 -15.83 -5.17 -3.14
CA THR A 242 -16.54 -5.13 -1.85
C THR A 242 -15.68 -4.66 -0.68
N TYR A 243 -14.50 -4.09 -0.92
CA TYR A 243 -13.53 -3.75 0.13
C TYR A 243 -14.03 -2.71 1.15
N GLN A 244 -15.03 -1.91 0.78
CA GLN A 244 -15.69 -0.96 1.67
C GLN A 244 -16.74 -1.62 2.59
N ASN A 245 -17.23 -2.82 2.23
CA ASN A 245 -18.21 -3.55 3.03
C ASN A 245 -17.50 -4.41 4.09
N LYS A 246 -17.52 -3.94 5.35
CA LYS A 246 -16.85 -4.59 6.48
C LYS A 246 -17.30 -6.04 6.72
N THR A 247 -18.58 -6.35 6.50
CA THR A 247 -19.08 -7.72 6.65
C THR A 247 -18.45 -8.63 5.60
N SER A 248 -18.46 -8.19 4.34
CA SER A 248 -17.83 -8.94 3.24
C SER A 248 -16.33 -9.12 3.44
N VAL A 249 -15.61 -8.05 3.82
CA VAL A 249 -14.17 -8.13 4.14
C VAL A 249 -13.91 -9.13 5.26
N THR A 250 -14.72 -9.13 6.31
CA THR A 250 -14.57 -10.06 7.44
C THR A 250 -14.75 -11.51 7.01
N GLU A 251 -15.78 -11.80 6.21
CA GLU A 251 -16.04 -13.14 5.67
C GLU A 251 -14.90 -13.63 4.78
N GLN A 252 -14.43 -12.77 3.87
CA GLN A 252 -13.37 -13.09 2.93
C GLN A 252 -12.03 -13.32 3.61
N VAL A 253 -11.62 -12.43 4.53
CA VAL A 253 -10.36 -12.60 5.28
C VAL A 253 -10.38 -13.90 6.10
N ASN A 254 -11.47 -14.19 6.79
CA ASN A 254 -11.57 -15.41 7.60
C ASN A 254 -11.61 -16.70 6.77
N ARG A 255 -12.09 -16.64 5.52
CA ARG A 255 -12.03 -17.78 4.58
C ARG A 255 -10.61 -18.05 4.07
N ILE A 256 -9.85 -16.98 3.81
CA ILE A 256 -8.62 -17.09 3.00
C ILE A 256 -7.34 -17.10 3.85
N LYS A 257 -7.32 -16.48 5.03
CA LYS A 257 -6.09 -16.31 5.83
C LYS A 257 -5.44 -17.61 6.31
N SER A 258 -6.17 -18.72 6.30
CA SER A 258 -5.66 -20.05 6.65
C SER A 258 -4.92 -20.74 5.50
N ARG A 259 -4.98 -20.19 4.27
CA ARG A 259 -4.34 -20.79 3.11
C ARG A 259 -2.82 -20.59 3.16
N PRO A 260 -2.01 -21.64 2.97
CA PRO A 260 -0.55 -21.54 3.03
C PRO A 260 0.09 -20.81 1.84
N ASN A 261 -0.67 -20.60 0.77
CA ASN A 261 -0.22 -19.88 -0.42
C ASN A 261 -0.70 -18.43 -0.46
N LEU A 262 -1.38 -17.92 0.58
CA LEU A 262 -1.72 -16.50 0.66
C LEU A 262 -0.45 -15.67 0.79
N LEU A 263 -0.28 -14.69 -0.11
CA LEU A 263 0.87 -13.80 -0.11
C LEU A 263 0.48 -12.38 0.32
N LEU A 264 -0.60 -11.83 -0.20
CA LEU A 264 -1.06 -10.50 0.16
C LEU A 264 -2.54 -10.28 -0.13
N TRP A 265 -3.09 -9.23 0.47
CA TRP A 265 -4.46 -8.77 0.25
C TRP A 265 -4.48 -7.64 -0.77
N TYR A 266 -5.41 -7.66 -1.72
CA TYR A 266 -5.67 -6.57 -2.66
C TYR A 266 -7.04 -5.95 -2.34
N THR A 267 -7.05 -4.70 -1.86
CA THR A 267 -8.27 -4.06 -1.39
C THR A 267 -8.97 -3.27 -2.46
N ALA A 268 -8.33 -2.25 -3.01
CA ALA A 268 -8.97 -1.27 -3.87
C ALA A 268 -8.30 -1.22 -5.24
N ASP A 269 -9.16 -1.16 -6.25
CA ASP A 269 -8.81 -0.97 -7.64
C ASP A 269 -9.16 0.46 -8.00
N GLU A 270 -8.14 1.32 -8.15
CA GLU A 270 -8.28 2.71 -8.59
C GLU A 270 -9.29 3.56 -7.78
N PRO A 271 -9.26 3.52 -6.41
CA PRO A 271 -10.22 4.23 -5.57
C PRO A 271 -10.14 5.76 -5.73
N ASP A 272 -9.01 6.26 -6.20
CA ASP A 272 -8.78 7.66 -6.56
C ASP A 272 -9.47 8.06 -7.86
N GLY A 273 -9.59 7.12 -8.79
CA GLY A 273 -10.38 7.25 -10.01
C GLY A 273 -11.86 7.44 -9.67
N THR A 274 -12.46 6.44 -9.02
CA THR A 274 -13.88 6.46 -8.63
C THR A 274 -14.22 7.50 -7.57
N THR A 275 -13.21 8.14 -6.97
CA THR A 275 -13.36 9.11 -5.88
C THR A 275 -14.07 8.49 -4.68
N ASP A 276 -13.62 7.30 -4.28
CA ASP A 276 -14.06 6.63 -3.07
C ASP A 276 -13.79 7.51 -1.83
N PRO A 277 -14.46 7.29 -0.69
CA PRO A 277 -14.18 8.06 0.51
C PRO A 277 -12.69 8.01 0.88
N LEU A 278 -12.07 9.16 1.17
CA LEU A 278 -10.62 9.30 1.46
C LEU A 278 -10.10 8.45 2.65
N ASN A 279 -11.00 7.86 3.44
CA ASN A 279 -10.67 6.96 4.54
C ASN A 279 -11.03 5.49 4.27
N ALA A 280 -11.65 5.17 3.14
CA ALA A 280 -12.14 3.83 2.81
C ALA A 280 -11.00 2.79 2.79
N THR A 281 -9.89 3.12 2.13
CA THR A 281 -8.70 2.24 2.07
C THR A 281 -8.13 1.97 3.46
N SER A 282 -8.03 3.00 4.30
CA SER A 282 -7.52 2.90 5.67
C SER A 282 -8.45 2.07 6.57
N ILE A 283 -9.77 2.25 6.44
CA ILE A 283 -10.77 1.47 7.19
C ILE A 283 -10.67 -0.02 6.85
N SER A 284 -10.60 -0.36 5.55
CA SER A 284 -10.49 -1.74 5.09
C SER A 284 -9.19 -2.39 5.54
N SER A 285 -8.06 -1.70 5.34
CA SER A 285 -6.73 -2.15 5.77
C SER A 285 -6.66 -2.42 7.27
N ASN A 286 -7.19 -1.53 8.10
CA ASN A 286 -7.24 -1.69 9.55
C ASN A 286 -8.08 -2.91 9.96
N LEU A 287 -9.23 -3.12 9.30
CA LEU A 287 -10.05 -4.30 9.55
C LEU A 287 -9.30 -5.59 9.20
N ILE A 288 -8.72 -5.66 8.00
CA ILE A 288 -7.91 -6.81 7.55
C ILE A 288 -6.80 -7.10 8.54
N LYS A 289 -5.99 -6.08 8.89
CA LYS A 289 -4.87 -6.21 9.82
C LYS A 289 -5.33 -6.69 11.21
N SER A 290 -6.50 -6.26 11.69
CA SER A 290 -7.05 -6.75 12.96
C SER A 290 -7.43 -8.24 12.94
N LEU A 291 -7.86 -8.73 11.78
CA LEU A 291 -8.24 -10.13 11.54
C LEU A 291 -7.04 -11.02 11.20
N ASP A 292 -5.96 -10.40 10.71
CA ASP A 292 -4.71 -11.01 10.22
C ASP A 292 -3.52 -10.68 11.15
N GLY A 293 -3.75 -10.71 12.46
CA GLY A 293 -2.71 -10.73 13.50
C GLY A 293 -2.29 -9.38 14.07
N GLY A 294 -2.45 -8.28 13.34
CA GLY A 294 -2.11 -6.92 13.76
C GLY A 294 -3.08 -6.31 14.78
N ASP A 295 -2.85 -5.05 15.11
CA ASP A 295 -3.65 -4.28 16.08
C ASP A 295 -4.86 -3.55 15.47
N GLY A 296 -4.94 -3.50 14.13
CA GLY A 296 -5.99 -2.79 13.40
C GLY A 296 -5.94 -1.27 13.52
N LYS A 297 -4.79 -0.68 13.88
CA LYS A 297 -4.64 0.75 14.14
C LYS A 297 -3.45 1.37 13.36
N GLY A 298 -3.22 0.89 12.14
CA GLY A 298 -2.12 1.37 11.29
C GLY A 298 -0.80 0.60 11.45
N GLY A 299 -0.78 -0.50 12.23
CA GLY A 299 0.34 -1.44 12.24
C GLY A 299 0.41 -2.32 10.99
N VAL A 300 0.99 -3.51 11.12
CA VAL A 300 1.02 -4.54 10.06
C VAL A 300 0.34 -5.82 10.54
N GLY A 301 -0.22 -6.58 9.60
CA GLY A 301 -0.66 -7.96 9.81
C GLY A 301 0.43 -8.97 9.38
N TYR A 302 0.04 -10.24 9.32
CA TYR A 302 0.90 -11.31 8.79
C TYR A 302 1.04 -11.25 7.26
N HIS A 303 0.11 -10.61 6.56
CA HIS A 303 0.20 -10.35 5.13
C HIS A 303 0.04 -8.85 4.83
N PRO A 304 0.79 -8.30 3.86
CA PRO A 304 0.64 -6.92 3.45
C PRO A 304 -0.70 -6.69 2.75
N VAL A 305 -1.18 -5.46 2.86
CA VAL A 305 -2.34 -4.95 2.11
C VAL A 305 -1.85 -4.12 0.92
N SER A 306 -2.43 -4.33 -0.25
CA SER A 306 -2.10 -3.64 -1.48
C SER A 306 -3.33 -3.02 -2.13
N LEU A 307 -3.09 -2.01 -2.95
CA LEU A 307 -4.06 -1.38 -3.84
C LEU A 307 -3.34 -0.86 -5.07
N VAL A 308 -4.10 -0.52 -6.10
CA VAL A 308 -3.61 0.24 -7.25
C VAL A 308 -4.23 1.63 -7.23
N LEU A 309 -3.45 2.63 -7.64
CA LEU A 309 -3.95 3.97 -7.95
C LEU A 309 -3.81 4.21 -9.44
N ASN A 310 -4.73 4.97 -10.01
CA ASN A 310 -4.67 5.35 -11.42
C ASN A 310 -4.32 6.83 -11.61
N CYS A 311 -4.77 7.68 -10.69
CA CYS A 311 -4.51 9.09 -10.73
C CYS A 311 -3.09 9.38 -10.20
N GLN A 312 -2.42 10.36 -10.80
CA GLN A 312 -1.02 10.65 -10.49
C GLN A 312 -0.80 11.10 -9.01
N ASP A 313 -1.44 12.18 -8.54
CA ASP A 313 -1.34 12.72 -7.17
C ASP A 313 -2.72 13.19 -6.64
N TYR A 314 -3.80 12.51 -7.04
CA TYR A 314 -5.15 12.89 -6.64
C TYR A 314 -5.47 12.31 -5.25
N PHE A 315 -5.19 13.08 -4.20
CA PHE A 315 -5.25 12.62 -2.80
C PHE A 315 -4.40 11.36 -2.55
N PHE A 316 -3.21 11.31 -3.16
CA PHE A 316 -2.33 10.14 -3.11
C PHE A 316 -2.04 9.71 -1.67
N ASN A 317 -1.73 10.65 -0.77
CA ASN A 317 -1.42 10.34 0.63
C ASN A 317 -2.61 9.71 1.36
N GLU A 318 -3.82 10.20 1.10
CA GLU A 318 -5.04 9.71 1.73
C GLU A 318 -5.39 8.30 1.27
N TYR A 319 -5.35 8.05 -0.04
CA TYR A 319 -5.67 6.73 -0.59
C TYR A 319 -4.59 5.70 -0.26
N THR A 320 -3.31 6.05 -0.38
CA THR A 320 -2.19 5.11 -0.08
C THR A 320 -2.01 4.80 1.40
N ARG A 321 -2.59 5.59 2.32
CA ARG A 321 -2.54 5.31 3.77
C ARG A 321 -3.11 3.95 4.15
N GLY A 322 -4.00 3.39 3.32
CA GLY A 322 -4.55 2.04 3.48
C GLY A 322 -3.66 0.91 2.96
N ALA A 323 -2.48 1.19 2.43
CA ALA A 323 -1.66 0.21 1.74
C ALA A 323 -0.26 0.05 2.34
N ASP A 324 0.19 -1.19 2.40
CA ASP A 324 1.59 -1.54 2.61
C ASP A 324 2.37 -1.56 1.29
N ILE A 325 1.67 -1.81 0.16
CA ILE A 325 2.19 -1.85 -1.21
C ILE A 325 1.24 -1.05 -2.11
N VAL A 326 1.77 -0.03 -2.79
CA VAL A 326 1.04 0.72 -3.82
C VAL A 326 1.50 0.18 -5.17
N MET A 327 0.56 -0.33 -5.95
CA MET A 327 0.80 -0.82 -7.30
C MET A 327 0.47 0.26 -8.33
N GLN A 328 0.94 0.05 -9.55
CA GLN A 328 0.65 0.91 -10.69
C GLN A 328 -0.17 0.14 -11.72
N ASP A 329 -1.24 0.76 -12.22
CA ASP A 329 -1.90 0.28 -13.43
C ASP A 329 -1.19 0.91 -14.63
N ALA A 330 -0.55 0.08 -15.45
CA ALA A 330 0.34 0.54 -16.51
C ALA A 330 -0.15 0.03 -17.87
N TYR A 331 -0.58 0.96 -18.71
CA TYR A 331 -1.09 0.66 -20.05
C TYR A 331 0.05 0.54 -21.08
N THR A 332 -0.10 -0.41 -22.00
CA THR A 332 0.90 -0.66 -23.06
C THR A 332 0.86 0.39 -24.17
N ILE A 333 1.97 0.56 -24.89
CA ILE A 333 2.10 1.51 -26.02
C ILE A 333 1.07 1.27 -27.14
N GLY A 334 0.54 0.04 -27.25
CA GLY A 334 -0.46 -0.31 -28.25
C GLY A 334 -1.90 0.10 -27.88
N ASN A 335 -2.14 0.58 -26.67
CA ASN A 335 -3.47 1.01 -26.24
C ASN A 335 -3.86 2.35 -26.89
N ASN A 336 -5.10 2.47 -27.36
CA ASN A 336 -5.62 3.75 -27.85
C ASN A 336 -6.11 4.62 -26.68
N ALA A 337 -5.18 5.30 -26.00
CA ALA A 337 -5.49 6.18 -24.88
C ALA A 337 -6.13 7.54 -25.28
N THR A 338 -6.61 7.67 -26.52
CA THR A 338 -7.25 8.91 -27.02
C THR A 338 -8.78 8.81 -27.11
N PHE A 339 -9.35 7.61 -26.92
CA PHE A 339 -10.79 7.39 -27.00
C PHE A 339 -11.26 6.29 -26.05
N SER A 340 -12.27 6.60 -25.24
CA SER A 340 -12.88 5.67 -24.30
C SER A 340 -13.97 4.88 -25.01
N THR A 341 -13.77 3.58 -25.20
CA THR A 341 -14.83 2.72 -25.77
C THR A 341 -15.94 2.44 -24.77
N VAL A 342 -15.66 2.54 -23.47
CA VAL A 342 -16.65 2.33 -22.39
C VAL A 342 -17.63 3.50 -22.34
N TRP A 343 -17.11 4.72 -22.40
CA TRP A 343 -17.91 5.94 -22.29
C TRP A 343 -18.27 6.55 -23.66
N ASN A 344 -17.68 6.04 -24.73
CA ASN A 344 -17.81 6.55 -26.10
C ASN A 344 -17.46 8.05 -26.20
N THR A 345 -16.37 8.46 -25.54
CA THR A 345 -15.89 9.86 -25.49
C THR A 345 -14.42 9.96 -25.86
N VAL A 346 -14.02 11.11 -26.42
CA VAL A 346 -12.59 11.43 -26.62
C VAL A 346 -11.91 11.67 -25.28
N CYS A 347 -10.68 11.17 -25.15
CA CYS A 347 -9.83 11.47 -24.02
C CYS A 347 -8.85 12.58 -24.39
N THR A 348 -9.01 13.70 -23.70
CA THR A 348 -8.11 14.85 -23.78
C THR A 348 -7.52 15.11 -22.41
N LYS A 349 -6.70 16.16 -22.28
CA LYS A 349 -6.28 16.65 -20.97
C LYS A 349 -7.47 17.04 -20.07
N ASP A 350 -8.59 17.43 -20.67
CA ASP A 350 -9.72 18.05 -19.98
C ASP A 350 -10.96 17.14 -19.86
N PHE A 351 -11.13 16.17 -20.76
CA PHE A 351 -12.26 15.21 -20.74
C PHE A 351 -11.84 13.75 -20.95
N GLY A 352 -12.70 12.81 -20.52
CA GLY A 352 -12.57 11.38 -20.79
C GLY A 352 -11.68 10.59 -19.82
N ASP A 353 -11.87 9.27 -19.85
CA ASP A 353 -11.16 8.21 -19.12
C ASP A 353 -10.84 7.06 -20.09
N CYS A 354 -9.54 6.79 -20.27
CA CYS A 354 -9.01 5.91 -21.31
C CYS A 354 -8.00 4.87 -20.79
N GLY A 355 -7.99 4.64 -19.48
CA GLY A 355 -6.88 3.99 -18.81
C GLY A 355 -5.92 5.03 -18.26
#